data_AF-A0A949N5B1-F1
#
_entry.id   AF-A0A949N5B1-F1
#
_cell.length_a   1.000
_cell.length_b   1.000
_cell.length_c   1.000
_cell.angle_alpha   90.00
_cell.angle_beta   90.00
_cell.angle_gamma   90.00
#
_symmetry.space_group_name_H-M   'P 1'
#
loop_
_entity.id
_entity.type
_entity.pdbx_description
1 polymer ?
#
loop_
_entity_poly.entity_id
_entity_poly.type
_entity_poly.pdbx_seq_one_letter_code
_entity_poly.pdbx_strand_id
1 'polypeptide(L)'
;MKMDRILYRIHRYISWILVPFMIVVTVSGYAYTRDLTFLHRGYAYFLHETFDLPLFILLIAHVMLAARFELKRFKIKGRITDILLLVVSIILAIAVILVDQGYFR
;
A
#
# COMPACT_ATOMS: atom_id res chain seq x y z
N MET A 1 9.09 8.97 -22.22
CA MET A 1 10.19 7.98 -22.07
C MET A 1 11.01 8.12 -20.77
N LYS A 2 11.50 9.30 -20.36
CA LYS A 2 12.25 9.42 -19.08
C LYS A 2 11.35 9.17 -17.86
N MET A 3 10.17 9.78 -17.83
CA MET A 3 9.21 9.63 -16.73
C MET A 3 8.76 8.18 -16.52
N ASP A 4 8.41 7.46 -17.59
CA ASP A 4 7.97 6.07 -17.46
C ASP A 4 9.05 5.13 -16.90
N ARG A 5 10.33 5.38 -17.23
CA ARG A 5 11.45 4.63 -16.63
C ARG A 5 11.60 4.92 -15.14
N ILE A 6 11.41 6.17 -14.73
CA ILE A 6 11.42 6.56 -13.31
C ILE A 6 10.27 5.88 -12.57
N LEU A 7 9.05 5.96 -13.10
CA LEU A 7 7.87 5.32 -12.50
C LEU A 7 8.04 3.81 -12.38
N TYR A 8 8.62 3.15 -13.39
CA TYR A 8 8.89 1.71 -13.32
C TYR A 8 9.92 1.37 -12.24
N ARG A 9 10.96 2.20 -12.08
CA ARG A 9 11.96 2.02 -11.03
C ARG A 9 11.35 2.23 -9.64
N ILE A 10 10.51 3.25 -9.46
CA ILE A 10 9.74 3.48 -8.23
C ILE A 10 8.86 2.28 -7.92
N HIS A 11 8.08 1.81 -8.90
CA HIS A 11 7.23 0.63 -8.75
C HIS A 11 8.02 -0.61 -8.30
N ARG A 12 9.22 -0.83 -8.87
CA ARG A 12 10.11 -1.91 -8.46
C ARG A 12 10.55 -1.77 -7.00
N TYR A 13 10.94 -0.58 -6.55
CA TYR A 13 11.32 -0.35 -5.15
C TYR A 13 10.14 -0.55 -4.19
N ILE A 14 8.97 -0.01 -4.53
CA ILE A 14 7.75 -0.22 -3.75
C ILE A 14 7.45 -1.72 -3.60
N SER A 15 7.59 -2.49 -4.67
CA SER A 15 7.36 -3.95 -4.65
C SER A 15 8.30 -4.66 -3.67
N TRP A 16 9.59 -4.28 -3.65
CA TRP A 16 10.56 -4.85 -2.71
C TRP A 16 10.33 -4.45 -1.26
N ILE A 17 9.87 -3.22 -1.01
CA ILE A 17 9.56 -2.72 0.34
C ILE A 17 8.25 -3.32 0.86
N LEU A 18 7.27 -3.58 -0.01
CA LEU A 18 6.00 -4.17 0.38
C LEU A 18 6.16 -5.56 1.01
N VAL A 19 7.09 -6.38 0.52
CA VAL A 19 7.29 -7.74 1.04
C VAL A 19 7.59 -7.76 2.55
N PRO A 20 8.62 -7.07 3.07
CA PRO A 20 8.87 -7.05 4.51
C PRO A 20 7.74 -6.37 5.29
N PHE A 21 7.09 -5.32 4.77
CA PHE A 21 5.93 -4.70 5.42
C PHE A 21 4.77 -5.69 5.59
N MET A 22 4.46 -6.46 4.54
CA MET A 22 3.41 -7.49 4.57
C MET A 22 3.71 -8.54 5.63
N ILE A 23 4.95 -8.99 5.73
CA ILE A 23 5.37 -9.96 6.75
C ILE A 23 5.18 -9.37 8.15
N VAL A 24 5.70 -8.16 8.40
CA VAL A 24 5.61 -7.51 9.71
C VAL A 24 4.16 -7.33 10.14
N VAL A 25 3.33 -6.71 9.31
CA VAL A 25 1.92 -6.40 9.64
C VAL A 25 1.08 -7.68 9.81
N THR A 26 1.30 -8.69 8.97
CA THR A 26 0.56 -9.97 9.07
C THR A 26 0.95 -10.74 10.33
N VAL A 27 2.26 -10.88 10.59
CA VAL A 27 2.76 -11.60 11.76
C VAL A 27 2.36 -10.88 13.05
N SER A 28 2.50 -9.55 13.10
CA SER A 28 2.14 -8.76 14.27
C SER A 28 0.62 -8.76 14.53
N GLY A 29 -0.20 -8.67 13.47
CA GLY A 29 -1.65 -8.76 13.58
C GLY A 29 -2.12 -10.12 14.07
N TYR A 30 -1.53 -11.21 13.57
CA TYR A 30 -1.84 -12.56 14.04
C TYR A 30 -1.37 -12.78 15.49
N ALA A 31 -0.19 -12.30 15.85
CA ALA A 31 0.34 -12.39 17.21
C ALA A 31 -0.51 -11.63 18.23
N TYR A 32 -0.96 -10.43 17.90
CA TYR A 32 -1.82 -9.62 18.78
C TYR A 32 -3.23 -10.22 18.96
N THR A 33 -3.81 -10.80 17.89
CA THR A 33 -5.18 -11.34 17.92
C THR A 33 -5.28 -12.75 18.48
N ARG A 34 -4.24 -13.57 18.36
CA ARG A 34 -4.20 -14.98 18.81
C ARG A 34 -3.32 -15.22 20.04
N ASP A 35 -2.74 -14.17 20.61
CA ASP A 35 -1.87 -14.21 21.78
C ASP A 35 -0.70 -15.21 21.62
N LEU A 36 0.05 -15.08 20.52
CA LEU A 36 1.17 -15.96 20.21
C LEU A 36 2.34 -15.73 21.17
N THR A 37 2.96 -16.81 21.65
CA THR A 37 4.00 -16.75 22.69
C THR A 37 5.36 -16.21 22.23
N PHE A 38 5.61 -16.15 20.91
CA PHE A 38 6.91 -15.69 20.38
C PHE A 38 7.01 -14.16 20.25
N LEU A 39 5.90 -13.42 20.40
CA LEU A 39 5.88 -11.96 20.30
C LEU A 39 4.96 -11.38 21.38
N HIS A 40 5.50 -10.57 22.27
CA HIS A 40 4.72 -9.96 23.33
C HIS A 40 3.56 -9.13 22.75
N ARG A 41 2.35 -9.34 23.27
CA ARG A 41 1.11 -8.74 22.75
C ARG A 41 1.18 -7.22 22.57
N GLY A 42 1.74 -6.49 23.52
CA GLY A 42 1.89 -5.02 23.42
C GLY A 42 2.83 -4.60 22.29
N TYR A 43 3.91 -5.36 22.06
CA TYR A 43 4.85 -5.10 20.97
C TYR A 43 4.26 -5.51 19.61
N ALA A 44 3.49 -6.60 19.57
CA ALA A 44 2.73 -7.01 18.39
C ALA A 44 1.71 -5.94 17.98
N TYR A 45 0.96 -5.39 18.93
CA TYR A 45 0.05 -4.28 18.69
C TYR A 45 0.78 -3.05 18.12
N PHE A 46 1.87 -2.63 18.78
CA PHE A 46 2.66 -1.49 18.33
C PHE A 46 3.19 -1.66 16.90
N LEU A 47 3.73 -2.82 16.57
CA LEU A 47 4.20 -3.11 15.20
C LEU A 47 3.06 -3.10 14.19
N HIS A 48 1.91 -3.67 14.53
CA HIS A 48 0.75 -3.68 13.64
C HIS A 48 0.26 -2.26 13.34
N GLU A 49 -0.03 -1.49 14.39
CA GLU A 49 -0.57 -0.12 14.30
C GLU A 49 0.42 0.89 13.71
N THR A 50 1.73 0.64 13.81
CA THR A 50 2.73 1.55 13.23
C THR A 50 2.89 1.33 11.72
N PHE A 51 2.73 0.09 11.25
CA PHE A 51 3.10 -0.29 9.89
C PHE A 51 1.92 -0.59 8.96
N ASP A 52 0.70 -0.73 9.47
CA ASP A 52 -0.51 -0.97 8.69
C ASP A 52 -0.84 0.19 7.75
N LEU A 53 -0.91 1.43 8.22
CA LEU A 53 -1.18 2.60 7.38
C LEU A 53 -0.11 2.77 6.30
N PRO A 54 1.20 2.81 6.61
CA PRO A 54 2.24 2.86 5.58
C PRO A 54 2.15 1.70 4.57
N LEU A 55 1.83 0.48 5.03
CA LEU A 55 1.63 -0.68 4.15
C LEU A 55 0.49 -0.45 3.17
N PHE A 56 -0.67 0.02 3.63
CA PHE A 56 -1.82 0.27 2.76
C PHE A 56 -1.54 1.40 1.76
N ILE A 57 -0.85 2.47 2.16
CA ILE A 57 -0.46 3.55 1.25
C ILE A 57 0.50 3.03 0.16
N LEU A 58 1.49 2.23 0.54
CA LEU A 58 2.40 1.59 -0.42
C LEU A 58 1.66 0.61 -1.34
N LEU A 59 0.69 -0.12 -0.83
CA LEU A 59 -0.12 -1.07 -1.60
C LEU A 59 -0.97 -0.34 -2.65
N ILE A 60 -1.64 0.76 -2.28
CA ILE A 60 -2.38 1.61 -3.22
C ILE A 60 -1.44 2.11 -4.32
N ALA A 61 -0.29 2.67 -3.96
CA ALA A 61 0.67 3.17 -4.94
C ALA A 61 1.16 2.04 -5.88
N HIS A 62 1.44 0.86 -5.35
CA HIS A 62 1.84 -0.31 -6.13
C HIS A 62 0.77 -0.72 -7.13
N VAL A 63 -0.46 -0.91 -6.68
CA VAL A 63 -1.60 -1.35 -7.52
C VAL A 63 -1.91 -0.31 -8.60
N MET A 64 -1.88 0.98 -8.28
CA MET A 64 -2.20 2.05 -9.24
C MET A 64 -1.12 2.19 -10.31
N LEU A 65 0.16 2.04 -9.94
CA LEU A 65 1.26 2.00 -10.91
C LEU A 65 1.20 0.75 -11.79
N ALA A 66 0.93 -0.42 -11.21
CA ALA A 66 0.74 -1.66 -11.96
C ALA A 66 -0.42 -1.54 -12.95
N ALA A 67 -1.57 -1.04 -12.51
CA ALA A 67 -2.74 -0.79 -13.36
C ALA A 67 -2.40 0.17 -14.51
N ARG A 68 -1.65 1.24 -14.25
CA ARG A 68 -1.17 2.15 -15.30
C ARG A 68 -0.33 1.43 -16.35
N PHE A 69 0.60 0.57 -15.94
CA PHE A 69 1.46 -0.16 -16.87
C PHE A 69 0.67 -1.17 -17.70
N GLU A 70 -0.30 -1.86 -17.11
CA GLU A 70 -1.20 -2.76 -17.83
C GLU A 70 -2.11 -2.01 -18.81
N LEU A 71 -2.72 -0.89 -18.41
CA LEU A 71 -3.53 -0.07 -19.31
C LEU A 71 -2.74 0.41 -20.54
N LYS A 72 -1.48 0.82 -20.33
CA LYS A 72 -0.57 1.17 -21.43
C LYS A 72 -0.29 -0.01 -22.36
N ARG A 73 -0.17 -1.22 -21.83
CA ARG A 73 0.00 -2.46 -22.62
C ARG A 73 -1.21 -2.71 -23.52
N PHE A 74 -2.42 -2.41 -23.03
CA PHE A 74 -3.66 -2.46 -23.81
C PHE A 74 -3.89 -1.22 -24.71
N LYS A 75 -2.87 -0.37 -24.90
CA LYS A 75 -2.93 0.87 -25.69
C LYS A 75 -3.91 1.92 -25.14
N ILE A 76 -4.42 1.75 -23.92
CA ILE A 76 -5.21 2.74 -23.21
C ILE A 76 -4.23 3.72 -22.57
N LYS A 77 -4.08 4.87 -23.21
CA LYS A 77 -3.15 5.94 -22.79
C LYS A 77 -3.83 7.29 -22.92
N GLY A 78 -3.51 8.20 -22.01
CA GLY A 78 -4.00 9.57 -22.09
C GLY A 78 -3.95 10.27 -20.75
N ARG A 79 -3.98 11.60 -20.81
CA ARG A 79 -4.00 12.45 -19.61
C ARG A 79 -5.21 12.15 -18.73
N ILE A 80 -6.36 11.82 -19.33
CA ILE A 80 -7.58 11.47 -18.59
C ILE A 80 -7.36 10.20 -17.76
N THR A 81 -6.77 9.14 -18.34
CA THR A 81 -6.47 7.90 -17.62
C THR A 81 -5.48 8.14 -16.47
N ASP A 82 -4.42 8.92 -16.72
CA ASP A 82 -3.45 9.27 -15.66
C ASP A 82 -4.12 10.09 -14.54
N ILE A 83 -5.00 11.04 -14.86
CA ILE A 83 -5.78 11.81 -13.87
C ILE A 83 -6.73 10.90 -13.08
N LEU A 84 -7.46 10.01 -13.76
CA LEU A 84 -8.39 9.09 -13.09
C LEU A 84 -7.65 8.19 -12.10
N LEU A 85 -6.54 7.58 -12.51
CA LEU A 85 -5.72 6.76 -11.61
C LEU A 85 -5.21 7.57 -10.42
N LEU A 86 -4.78 8.82 -10.64
CA LEU A 86 -4.34 9.69 -9.55
C LEU A 86 -5.48 10.03 -8.59
N VAL A 87 -6.65 10.41 -9.09
CA VAL A 87 -7.82 10.74 -8.27
C VAL A 87 -8.26 9.53 -7.45
N VAL A 88 -8.34 8.35 -8.07
CA VAL A 88 -8.65 7.10 -7.36
C VAL A 88 -7.61 6.81 -6.29
N SER A 89 -6.32 6.99 -6.59
CA SER A 89 -5.24 6.80 -5.61
C SER A 89 -5.41 7.71 -4.39
N ILE A 90 -5.75 8.98 -4.61
CA ILE A 90 -5.95 9.98 -3.55
C ILE A 90 -7.19 9.64 -2.72
N ILE A 91 -8.31 9.30 -3.36
CA ILE A 91 -9.55 8.91 -2.66
C ILE A 91 -9.29 7.70 -1.78
N LEU A 92 -8.62 6.66 -2.30
CA LEU A 92 -8.28 5.46 -1.53
C LEU A 92 -7.33 5.78 -0.38
N ALA A 93 -6.32 6.62 -0.59
CA ALA A 93 -5.38 7.01 0.47
C ALA A 93 -6.10 7.78 1.60
N ILE A 94 -6.97 8.72 1.26
CA ILE A 94 -7.80 9.44 2.24
C ILE A 94 -8.72 8.47 2.98
N ALA A 95 -9.39 7.56 2.26
CA ALA A 95 -10.29 6.59 2.87
C ALA A 95 -9.55 5.70 3.89
N VAL A 96 -8.35 5.22 3.55
CA VAL A 96 -7.51 4.43 4.48
C VAL A 96 -7.12 5.27 5.70
N ILE A 97 -6.69 6.53 5.52
CA ILE A 97 -6.33 7.41 6.64
C ILE A 97 -7.53 7.64 7.58
N LEU A 98 -8.73 7.84 7.03
CA LEU A 98 -9.93 8.02 7.84
C LEU A 98 -10.30 6.75 8.62
N VAL A 99 -10.15 5.58 8.00
CA VAL A 99 -10.38 4.28 8.67
C VAL A 99 -9.35 4.05 9.79
N ASP A 100 -8.08 4.34 9.52
CA ASP A 100 -6.96 4.23 10.46
C ASP A 100 -7.16 5.12 11.70
N GLN A 101 -7.59 6.37 11.50
CA GLN A 101 -7.89 7.33 12.57
C GLN A 101 -9.17 7.01 13.35
N GLY A 102 -9.87 5.91 13.02
CA GLY A 102 -11.05 5.47 13.74
C GLY A 102 -12.33 6.25 13.43
N TYR A 103 -12.40 7.01 12.32
CA TYR A 103 -13.66 7.66 11.90
C TYR A 103 -14.80 6.68 11.59
N PHE A 104 -14.48 5.39 11.44
CA PHE A 104 -15.42 4.31 11.16
C PHE A 104 -15.35 3.16 12.19
N ARG A 105 -14.64 3.33 13.31
CA ARG A 105 -14.64 2.40 14.46
C ARG A 105 -15.66 2.87 15.50
#